data_AF-A0A8H4RAI5-F1
#
_entry.id   AF-A0A8H4RAI5-F1
#
_cell.length_a   1.000
_cell.length_b   1.000
_cell.length_c   1.000
_cell.angle_alpha   90.00
_cell.angle_beta   90.00
_cell.angle_gamma   90.00
#
_symmetry.space_group_name_H-M   'P 1'
#
loop_
_entity.id
_entity.type
_entity.pdbx_description
1 polymer ?
#
loop_
_entity_poly.entity_id
_entity_poly.type
_entity_poly.pdbx_seq_one_letter_code
_entity_poly.pdbx_strand_id
1 'polypeptide(L)'
;MDRKGASSKEIEIDLDISRGAVRSTLTLAHLRPAGKPQCRPGRPLEYTEADERNLLRHVRLHPKDTYEEVRVACGLKIKRDAIKRILKRHGIINWRARRRPLLIEENVAKRLA
;
A
#
# COMPACT_ATOMS: atom_id res chain seq x y z
N MET A 1 -11.37 -22.56 -32.12
CA MET A 1 -11.14 -21.93 -33.43
C MET A 1 -9.95 -20.98 -33.31
N ASP A 2 -8.91 -21.22 -34.09
CA ASP A 2 -7.75 -20.32 -34.20
C ASP A 2 -8.17 -19.09 -35.02
N ARG A 3 -8.22 -17.91 -34.39
CA ARG A 3 -8.69 -16.65 -35.02
C ARG A 3 -7.58 -15.89 -35.77
N LYS A 4 -6.57 -16.60 -36.27
CA LYS A 4 -5.41 -15.98 -36.93
C LYS A 4 -5.86 -15.32 -38.24
N GLY A 5 -5.67 -14.00 -38.34
CA GLY A 5 -6.02 -13.21 -39.53
C GLY A 5 -7.45 -12.67 -39.57
N ALA A 6 -8.25 -12.88 -38.53
CA ALA A 6 -9.62 -12.36 -38.47
C ALA A 6 -9.67 -10.82 -38.43
N SER A 7 -10.63 -10.24 -39.13
CA SER A 7 -10.92 -8.80 -39.11
C SER A 7 -11.54 -8.37 -37.78
N SER A 8 -11.32 -7.12 -37.35
CA SER A 8 -11.96 -6.61 -36.12
C SER A 8 -13.49 -6.68 -36.15
N LYS A 9 -14.11 -6.66 -37.34
CA LYS A 9 -15.57 -6.82 -37.50
C LYS A 9 -16.04 -8.26 -37.23
N GLU A 10 -15.25 -9.25 -37.66
CA GLU A 10 -15.54 -10.67 -37.41
C GLU A 10 -15.43 -10.96 -35.92
N ILE A 11 -14.38 -10.44 -35.27
CA ILE A 11 -14.19 -10.56 -33.82
C ILE A 11 -15.33 -9.90 -33.03
N GLU A 12 -15.85 -8.77 -33.51
CA GLU A 12 -17.00 -8.08 -32.89
C GLU A 12 -18.27 -8.94 -32.94
N ILE A 13 -18.59 -9.52 -34.10
CA ILE A 13 -19.77 -10.38 -34.26
C ILE A 13 -19.63 -11.67 -33.43
N ASP A 14 -18.44 -12.28 -33.45
CA ASP A 14 -18.19 -13.55 -32.76
C ASP A 14 -18.19 -13.43 -31.24
N LEU A 15 -17.66 -12.32 -30.71
CA LEU A 15 -17.51 -12.11 -29.26
C LEU A 15 -18.58 -11.21 -28.64
N ASP A 16 -19.44 -10.59 -29.45
CA ASP A 16 -20.40 -9.57 -29.04
C ASP A 16 -19.73 -8.42 -28.25
N ILE A 17 -18.57 -7.96 -28.75
CA ILE A 17 -17.78 -6.89 -28.14
C ILE A 17 -17.64 -5.75 -29.15
N SER A 18 -17.88 -4.52 -28.69
CA SER A 18 -17.76 -3.35 -29.56
C SER A 18 -16.43 -3.31 -30.33
N ARG A 19 -16.51 -2.95 -31.61
CA ARG A 19 -15.32 -2.76 -32.47
C ARG A 19 -14.24 -1.87 -31.85
N GLY A 20 -14.65 -0.84 -31.09
CA GLY A 20 -13.73 0.07 -30.39
C GLY A 20 -12.92 -0.62 -29.29
N ALA A 21 -13.54 -1.53 -28.54
CA ALA A 21 -12.85 -2.33 -27.52
C ALA A 21 -11.88 -3.33 -28.15
N VAL A 22 -12.24 -3.96 -29.27
CA VAL A 22 -11.34 -4.84 -30.04
C VAL A 22 -10.11 -4.06 -30.53
N ARG A 23 -10.33 -2.92 -31.20
CA ARG A 23 -9.23 -2.07 -31.71
C ARG A 23 -8.33 -1.57 -30.58
N SER A 24 -8.89 -1.03 -29.50
CA SER A 24 -8.08 -0.54 -28.38
C SER A 24 -7.28 -1.64 -27.70
N THR A 25 -7.83 -2.86 -27.60
CA THR A 25 -7.12 -4.01 -27.06
C THR A 25 -5.98 -4.45 -27.96
N LEU A 26 -6.16 -4.48 -29.29
CA LEU A 26 -5.10 -4.76 -30.25
C LEU A 26 -4.00 -3.69 -30.21
N THR A 27 -4.38 -2.40 -30.19
CA THR A 27 -3.43 -1.29 -30.08
C THR A 27 -2.60 -1.37 -28.81
N LEU A 28 -3.22 -1.68 -27.66
CA LEU A 28 -2.55 -1.75 -26.36
C LEU A 28 -1.90 -3.12 -26.07
N ALA A 29 -1.99 -4.09 -26.99
CA ALA A 29 -1.50 -5.45 -26.76
C ALA A 29 -0.01 -5.49 -26.42
N HIS A 30 0.80 -4.67 -27.09
CA HIS A 30 2.24 -4.56 -26.84
C HIS A 30 2.58 -4.01 -25.44
N LEU A 31 1.65 -3.29 -24.78
CA LEU A 31 1.83 -2.75 -23.42
C LEU A 31 1.28 -3.67 -22.33
N ARG A 32 0.51 -4.71 -22.70
CA ARG A 32 -0.20 -5.61 -21.76
C ARG A 32 0.50 -6.96 -21.67
N PRO A 33 1.42 -7.17 -20.72
CA PRO A 33 2.07 -8.46 -20.55
C PRO A 33 1.03 -9.55 -20.21
N ALA A 34 1.10 -10.68 -20.93
CA ALA A 34 0.20 -11.82 -20.76
C ALA A 34 -1.31 -11.46 -20.84
N GLY A 35 -1.68 -10.44 -21.62
CA GLY A 35 -3.07 -10.02 -21.79
C GLY A 35 -3.71 -9.37 -20.55
N LYS A 36 -2.94 -9.10 -19.49
CA LYS A 36 -3.45 -8.44 -18.29
C LYS A 36 -3.56 -6.93 -18.51
N PRO A 37 -4.64 -6.29 -18.02
CA PRO A 37 -4.77 -4.84 -18.11
C PRO A 37 -3.69 -4.16 -17.27
N GLN A 38 -3.20 -3.02 -17.75
CA GLN A 38 -2.29 -2.17 -16.99
C GLN A 38 -3.05 -1.50 -15.84
N CYS A 39 -2.45 -1.50 -14.65
CA CYS A 39 -3.00 -0.79 -13.50
C CYS A 39 -3.05 0.71 -13.81
N ARG A 40 -4.19 1.35 -13.50
CA ARG A 40 -4.29 2.81 -13.58
C ARG A 40 -3.36 3.43 -12.54
N PRO A 41 -2.65 4.53 -12.86
CA PRO A 41 -1.87 5.23 -11.86
C PRO A 41 -2.80 5.72 -10.75
N GLY A 42 -2.41 5.46 -9.50
CA GLY A 42 -3.13 5.95 -8.34
C GLY A 42 -2.94 7.46 -8.15
N ARG A 43 -3.70 8.03 -7.20
CA ARG A 43 -3.51 9.42 -6.78
C ARG A 43 -2.07 9.60 -6.24
N PRO A 44 -1.36 10.68 -6.61
CA PRO A 44 -0.06 11.01 -6.02
C PRO A 44 -0.14 11.12 -4.49
N LEU A 45 0.94 10.71 -3.81
CA LEU A 45 1.04 10.81 -2.36
C LEU A 45 1.25 12.26 -1.92
N GLU A 46 0.74 12.60 -0.74
CA GLU A 46 0.89 13.94 -0.13
C GLU A 46 2.24 14.12 0.59
N TYR A 47 3.08 13.07 0.59
CA TYR A 47 4.40 13.04 1.21
C TYR A 47 5.41 12.44 0.24
N THR A 48 6.66 12.84 0.40
CA THR A 48 7.79 12.34 -0.39
C THR A 48 8.45 11.14 0.28
N GLU A 49 9.32 10.44 -0.44
CA GLU A 49 10.14 9.38 0.13
C GLU A 49 11.14 9.92 1.18
N ALA A 50 11.59 11.17 1.03
CA ALA A 50 12.42 11.83 2.02
C ALA A 50 11.67 12.05 3.35
N ASP A 51 10.41 12.46 3.26
CA ASP A 51 9.52 12.63 4.41
C ASP A 51 9.29 11.29 5.13
N GLU A 52 9.02 10.22 4.38
CA GLU A 52 8.84 8.87 4.94
C GLU A 52 10.12 8.39 5.64
N ARG A 53 11.31 8.61 5.06
CA ARG A 53 12.58 8.26 5.73
C ARG A 53 12.82 9.06 7.01
N ASN A 54 12.55 10.37 6.99
CA ASN A 54 12.70 11.22 8.17
C ASN A 54 11.76 10.78 9.29
N LEU A 55 10.51 10.50 8.96
CA LEU A 55 9.51 9.95 9.88
C LEU A 55 10.00 8.66 10.53
N LEU A 56 10.47 7.69 9.74
CA LEU A 56 10.93 6.40 10.25
C LEU A 56 12.15 6.54 11.15
N ARG A 57 13.09 7.43 10.79
CA ARG A 57 14.27 7.71 11.61
C ARG A 57 13.85 8.30 12.95
N HIS A 58 13.00 9.32 12.96
CA HIS A 58 12.58 9.98 14.19
C HIS A 58 11.81 9.03 15.11
N VAL A 59 10.85 8.25 14.60
CA VAL A 59 10.09 7.28 15.40
C VAL A 59 10.97 6.18 15.99
N ARG A 60 12.05 5.79 15.31
CA ARG A 60 13.02 4.82 15.84
C ARG A 60 13.88 5.39 16.95
N LEU A 61 14.26 6.67 16.87
CA LEU A 61 15.01 7.36 17.93
C LEU A 61 14.13 7.70 19.13
N HIS A 62 12.88 8.09 18.89
CA HIS A 62 11.93 8.57 19.89
C HIS A 62 10.62 7.75 19.87
N PRO A 63 10.65 6.47 20.28
CA PRO A 63 9.50 5.57 20.15
C PRO A 63 8.31 5.91 21.07
N LYS A 64 8.49 6.85 22.00
CA LYS A 64 7.45 7.29 22.94
C LYS A 64 6.70 8.55 22.48
N ASP A 65 7.19 9.23 21.44
CA ASP A 65 6.59 10.45 20.96
C ASP A 65 5.20 10.17 20.39
N THR A 66 4.29 11.08 20.67
CA THR A 66 2.93 11.06 20.12
C THR A 66 2.98 11.37 18.62
N TYR A 67 1.95 10.94 17.89
CA TYR A 67 1.90 11.22 16.46
C TYR A 67 1.90 12.71 16.10
N GLU A 68 1.45 13.58 17.02
CA GLU A 68 1.47 15.03 16.80
C GLU A 68 2.87 15.60 16.98
N GLU A 69 3.59 15.17 18.02
CA GLU A 69 5.01 15.53 18.23
C GLU A 69 5.87 15.07 17.05
N VAL A 70 5.67 13.82 16.60
CA VAL A 70 6.33 13.27 15.41
C VAL A 70 6.03 14.10 14.16
N ARG A 71 4.77 14.53 13.99
CA ARG A 71 4.34 15.35 12.85
C ARG A 71 5.06 16.70 12.85
N VAL A 72 5.13 17.36 14.01
CA VAL A 72 5.80 18.65 14.18
C VAL A 72 7.32 18.51 14.00
N ALA A 73 7.94 17.53 14.65
CA ALA A 73 9.39 17.29 14.57
C ALA A 73 9.86 16.98 13.15
N CYS A 74 9.05 16.29 12.35
CA CYS A 74 9.36 15.96 10.96
C CYS A 74 8.84 17.02 9.96
N GLY A 75 8.18 18.08 10.40
CA GLY A 75 7.62 19.12 9.51
C GLY A 75 6.52 18.61 8.56
N LEU A 76 5.83 17.54 8.93
CA LEU A 76 4.89 16.83 8.05
C LEU A 76 3.52 17.52 7.99
N LYS A 77 3.04 17.77 6.77
CA LYS A 77 1.68 18.32 6.54
C LYS A 77 0.58 17.26 6.48
N ILE A 78 0.95 15.98 6.55
CA ILE A 78 0.01 14.86 6.42
C ILE A 78 -0.77 14.59 7.70
N LYS A 79 -1.98 14.03 7.55
CA LYS A 79 -2.86 13.66 8.66
C LYS A 79 -2.28 12.50 9.48
N ARG A 80 -2.63 12.44 10.77
CA ARG A 80 -2.24 11.37 11.70
C ARG A 80 -2.48 9.95 11.16
N ASP A 81 -3.60 9.71 10.48
CA ASP A 81 -3.92 8.38 9.96
C ASP A 81 -3.03 7.97 8.77
N ALA A 82 -2.48 8.94 8.03
CA ALA A 82 -1.45 8.67 7.03
C ALA A 82 -0.15 8.21 7.70
N ILE A 83 0.28 8.89 8.77
CA ILE A 83 1.45 8.50 9.58
C ILE A 83 1.27 7.07 10.12
N LYS A 84 0.10 6.74 10.68
CA LYS A 84 -0.20 5.37 11.16
C LYS A 84 -0.10 4.32 10.06
N ARG A 85 -0.62 4.61 8.85
CA ARG A 85 -0.53 3.68 7.71
C ARG A 85 0.90 3.47 7.26
N ILE A 86 1.71 4.53 7.22
CA ILE A 86 3.15 4.44 6.90
C ILE A 86 3.84 3.54 7.93
N LEU A 87 3.70 3.85 9.22
CA LEU A 87 4.35 3.06 10.29
C LEU A 87 3.91 1.59 10.28
N LYS A 88 2.63 1.31 10.05
CA LYS A 88 2.11 -0.05 9.92
C LYS A 88 2.73 -0.80 8.74
N ARG A 89 2.96 -0.14 7.59
CA ARG A 89 3.64 -0.73 6.42
C ARG A 89 5.05 -1.21 6.79
N HIS A 90 5.72 -0.48 7.69
CA HIS A 90 7.05 -0.82 8.20
C HIS A 90 7.03 -1.68 9.46
N GLY A 91 5.89 -2.26 9.84
CA GLY A 91 5.76 -3.12 11.02
C GLY A 91 5.86 -2.40 12.37
N ILE A 92 5.90 -1.06 12.38
CA ILE A 92 5.94 -0.25 13.60
C ILE A 92 4.52 -0.05 14.09
N ILE A 93 4.17 -0.73 15.18
CA ILE A 93 2.85 -0.67 15.80
C ILE A 93 2.98 -0.33 17.28
N ASN A 94 1.96 0.33 17.84
CA ASN A 94 1.93 0.60 19.27
C ASN A 94 1.82 -0.72 20.03
N TRP A 95 2.90 -1.08 20.72
CA TRP A 95 2.96 -2.28 21.55
C TRP A 95 2.07 -2.12 22.78
N ARG A 96 1.19 -3.09 23.01
CA ARG A 96 0.30 -3.15 24.19
C ARG A 96 1.03 -3.51 25.49
N ALA A 97 2.38 -3.55 25.49
CA ALA A 97 3.21 -3.93 26.63
C ALA A 97 2.95 -3.11 27.90
N ARG A 98 2.29 -1.95 27.78
CA ARG A 98 1.79 -1.13 28.89
C ARG A 98 0.86 -1.88 29.87
N ARG A 99 0.30 -3.04 29.48
CA ARG A 99 -0.51 -3.92 30.35
C ARG A 99 0.22 -5.16 30.86
N ARG A 100 1.49 -5.40 30.48
CA ARG A 100 2.24 -6.52 31.05
C ARG A 100 2.73 -6.11 32.45
N PRO A 101 2.40 -6.88 33.50
CA PRO A 101 3.01 -6.67 34.80
C PRO A 101 4.53 -6.84 34.70
N LEU A 102 5.26 -6.15 35.59
CA LEU A 102 6.71 -6.23 35.68
C LEU A 102 7.15 -7.70 35.82
N LEU A 103 8.29 -8.04 35.24
CA LEU A 103 8.83 -9.40 35.24
C LEU A 103 9.46 -9.70 36.62
N ILE A 104 8.60 -9.83 37.62
CA ILE A 104 8.90 -10.17 39.01
C ILE A 104 8.43 -11.62 39.23
N GLU A 105 9.09 -12.38 40.10
CA GLU A 105 8.75 -13.78 40.40
C GLU A 105 7.25 -14.00 40.66
N GLU A 106 6.62 -13.09 41.41
CA GLU A 106 5.18 -13.11 41.70
C GLU A 106 4.30 -13.10 40.43
N ASN A 107 4.69 -12.32 39.42
CA ASN A 107 3.94 -12.18 38.17
C ASN A 107 4.25 -13.31 37.20
N VAL A 108 5.44 -13.91 37.29
CA VAL A 108 5.82 -15.10 36.51
C VAL A 108 5.05 -16.32 37.02
N ALA A 109 4.92 -16.48 38.34
CA ALA A 109 4.14 -17.55 38.95
C ALA A 109 2.67 -17.51 38.53
N LYS A 110 2.03 -16.32 38.54
CA LYS A 110 0.65 -16.12 38.03
C LYS A 110 0.46 -16.42 36.54
N ARG A 111 1.54 -16.42 35.74
CA ARG A 111 1.50 -16.69 34.29
C ARG A 111 1.66 -18.19 33.98
N LEU A 112 2.36 -18.92 34.84
CA LEU A 112 2.67 -20.34 34.66
C LEU A 112 1.70 -21.27 35.41
N ALA A 113 0.91 -20.73 36.33
CA ALA A 113 -0.29 -21.37 36.89
C ALA A 113 -1.46 -21.31 35.91
#